data_AF-A0A9D6HY80-F1
#
_entry.id   AF-A0A9D6HY80-F1
#
_cell.length_a   1.000
_cell.length_b   1.000
_cell.length_c   1.000
_cell.angle_alpha   90.00
_cell.angle_beta   90.00
_cell.angle_gamma   90.00
#
_symmetry.space_group_name_H-M   'P 1'
#
loop_
_entity.id
_entity.type
_entity.pdbx_description
1 polymer ?
#
loop_
_entity_poly.entity_id
_entity_poly.type
_entity_poly.pdbx_seq_one_letter_code
_entity_poly.pdbx_strand_id
1 'polypeptide(L)'
;MSRLHPFDVVSGALPEEWFSEIHAAEAQGRDPADRRQFHDLAPARRVLRQLNALGEEATGTTIVEYETLLYAVYRFWRAGRHSLALGREALDRALASGDRARPVPARDVGATPNVPHRACYLQLPERLFWARISDAAPPEPLDGLFLATGAGDREITVLAVLGLRPERGGFSQIAITVPPEDLARAQDFVRRPPFAPVLEGGERAGVKSLVSDAELLHLTHLALAEVGR
;
A
#
# COMPACT_ATOMS: atom_id res chain seq x y z
N MET A 1 -19.52 -12.51 -8.08
CA MET A 1 -19.43 -11.94 -6.71
C MET A 1 -18.47 -10.77 -6.78
N SER A 2 -18.79 -9.64 -6.15
CA SER A 2 -17.87 -8.50 -6.09
C SER A 2 -16.66 -8.86 -5.23
N ARG A 3 -15.45 -8.49 -5.67
CA ARG A 3 -14.22 -8.67 -4.88
C ARG A 3 -14.32 -7.85 -3.59
N LEU A 4 -13.97 -8.46 -2.46
CA LEU A 4 -13.93 -7.77 -1.17
C LEU A 4 -12.92 -6.63 -1.25
N HIS A 5 -13.26 -5.45 -0.74
CA HIS A 5 -12.37 -4.30 -0.74
C HIS A 5 -11.81 -4.08 0.68
N PRO A 6 -10.49 -3.87 0.85
CA PRO A 6 -9.91 -3.72 2.19
C PRO A 6 -10.41 -2.49 2.93
N PHE A 7 -10.78 -1.42 2.22
CA PHE A 7 -11.46 -0.27 2.83
C PHE A 7 -12.75 -0.66 3.55
N ASP A 8 -13.57 -1.55 2.97
CA ASP A 8 -14.86 -1.93 3.56
C ASP A 8 -14.65 -2.76 4.83
N VAL A 9 -13.61 -3.61 4.85
CA VAL A 9 -13.20 -4.39 6.03
C VAL A 9 -12.76 -3.47 7.17
N VAL A 10 -11.89 -2.49 6.88
CA VAL A 10 -11.40 -1.57 7.92
C VAL A 10 -12.49 -0.60 8.37
N SER A 11 -13.19 0.03 7.43
CA SER A 11 -14.21 1.03 7.75
C SER A 11 -15.39 0.44 8.53
N GLY A 12 -15.75 -0.83 8.29
CA GLY A 12 -16.74 -1.53 9.10
C GLY A 12 -16.32 -1.79 10.55
N ALA A 13 -15.02 -1.70 10.86
CA ALA A 13 -14.49 -1.81 12.22
C ALA A 13 -14.28 -0.46 12.91
N LEU A 14 -14.46 0.66 12.19
CA LEU A 14 -14.30 2.02 12.71
C LEU A 14 -15.64 2.61 13.16
N PRO A 15 -15.64 3.55 14.12
CA PRO A 15 -16.83 4.35 14.42
C PRO A 15 -17.32 5.09 13.17
N GLU A 16 -18.65 5.18 12.98
CA GLU A 16 -19.28 5.76 11.80
C GLU A 16 -18.84 7.22 11.56
N GLU A 17 -18.73 7.98 12.66
CA GLU A 17 -18.35 9.38 12.66
C GLU A 17 -16.84 9.62 12.49
N TRP A 18 -15.99 8.59 12.61
CA TRP A 18 -14.53 8.74 12.70
C TRP A 18 -13.92 9.54 11.54
N PHE A 19 -14.33 9.24 10.30
CA PHE A 19 -13.86 9.95 9.12
C PHE A 19 -14.22 11.43 9.16
N SER A 20 -15.45 11.74 9.59
CA SER A 20 -15.95 13.11 9.69
C SER A 20 -15.27 13.89 10.81
N GLU A 21 -14.94 13.24 11.93
CA GLU A 21 -14.20 13.87 13.04
C GLU A 21 -12.76 14.24 12.63
N ILE A 22 -12.07 13.35 11.91
CA ILE A 22 -10.72 13.65 11.40
C ILE A 22 -10.80 14.79 10.39
N HIS A 23 -11.78 14.76 9.48
CA HIS A 23 -11.97 15.85 8.51
C HIS A 23 -12.29 17.18 9.20
N ALA A 24 -13.08 17.20 10.27
CA ALA A 24 -13.36 18.41 11.04
C ALA A 24 -12.11 19.03 11.69
N ALA A 25 -11.06 18.24 11.95
CA ALA A 25 -9.79 18.76 12.44
C ALA A 25 -9.05 19.64 11.40
N GLU A 26 -9.32 19.46 10.09
CA GLU A 26 -8.79 20.35 9.03
C GLU A 26 -9.27 21.80 9.26
N ALA A 27 -10.54 21.98 9.63
CA ALA A 27 -11.11 23.29 9.92
C ALA A 27 -10.47 23.98 11.13
N GLN A 28 -9.72 23.24 11.95
CA GLN A 28 -8.99 23.73 13.11
C GLN A 28 -7.51 24.00 12.80
N GLY A 29 -7.12 24.01 11.52
CA GLY A 29 -5.75 24.30 11.07
C GLY A 29 -4.77 23.14 11.19
N ARG A 30 -5.26 21.91 11.41
CA ARG A 30 -4.44 20.70 11.31
C ARG A 30 -4.38 20.25 9.86
N ASP A 31 -3.26 19.65 9.48
CA ASP A 31 -3.11 19.01 8.17
C ASP A 31 -3.08 17.48 8.32
N PRO A 32 -4.20 16.77 8.11
CA PRO A 32 -4.24 15.30 8.09
C PRO A 32 -3.40 14.66 6.98
N ALA A 33 -2.90 15.44 6.01
CA ALA A 33 -1.92 14.94 5.05
C ALA A 33 -0.51 14.85 5.64
N ASP A 34 -0.22 15.59 6.71
CA ASP A 34 0.97 15.41 7.53
C ASP A 34 0.72 14.24 8.47
N ARG A 35 1.46 13.15 8.26
CA ARG A 35 1.31 11.91 9.01
C ARG A 35 1.51 12.10 10.52
N ARG A 36 2.42 12.99 10.92
CA ARG A 36 2.64 13.28 12.35
C ARG A 36 1.43 13.98 12.94
N GLN A 37 0.93 15.01 12.27
CA GLN A 37 -0.27 15.72 12.71
C GLN A 37 -1.49 14.80 12.74
N PHE A 38 -1.64 13.92 11.76
CA PHE A 38 -2.70 12.92 11.71
C PHE A 38 -2.68 12.00 12.95
N HIS A 39 -1.51 11.47 13.33
CA HIS A 39 -1.39 10.60 14.50
C HIS A 39 -1.65 11.32 15.82
N ASP A 40 -1.45 12.64 15.88
CA ASP A 40 -1.75 13.46 17.06
C ASP A 40 -3.24 13.74 17.25
N LEU A 41 -4.08 13.52 16.23
CA LEU A 41 -5.52 13.79 16.29
C LEU A 41 -6.22 12.90 17.33
N ALA A 42 -7.07 13.51 18.16
CA ALA A 42 -7.80 12.79 19.20
C ALA A 42 -8.65 11.60 18.67
N PRO A 43 -9.36 11.70 17.53
CA PRO A 43 -10.09 10.58 16.94
C PRO A 43 -9.18 9.41 16.52
N ALA A 44 -8.01 9.69 15.94
CA ALA A 44 -7.03 8.67 15.55
C ALA A 44 -6.48 7.95 16.79
N ARG A 45 -6.04 8.71 17.80
CA ARG A 45 -5.54 8.15 19.07
C ARG A 45 -6.59 7.36 19.83
N ARG A 46 -7.87 7.74 19.73
CA ARG A 46 -8.99 7.04 20.36
C ARG A 46 -9.14 5.63 19.77
N VAL A 47 -9.16 5.52 18.44
CA VAL A 47 -9.24 4.22 17.75
C VAL A 47 -8.02 3.36 18.06
N LEU A 48 -6.80 3.93 18.03
CA LEU A 48 -5.58 3.17 18.36
C LEU A 48 -5.60 2.62 19.79
N ARG A 49 -6.09 3.39 20.77
CA ARG A 49 -6.26 2.88 22.15
C ARG A 49 -7.28 1.76 22.23
N GLN A 50 -8.36 1.83 21.46
CA GLN A 50 -9.38 0.76 21.41
C GLN A 50 -8.80 -0.52 20.81
N LEU A 51 -8.05 -0.42 19.71
CA LEU A 51 -7.38 -1.57 19.08
C LEU A 51 -6.32 -2.17 20.02
N ASN A 52 -5.55 -1.34 20.72
CA ASN A 52 -4.56 -1.81 21.70
C ASN A 52 -5.20 -2.44 22.94
N ALA A 53 -6.37 -1.99 23.39
CA ALA A 53 -7.07 -2.59 24.52
C ALA A 53 -7.66 -3.97 24.19
N LEU A 54 -7.87 -4.26 22.90
CA LEU A 54 -8.39 -5.55 22.42
C LEU A 54 -7.31 -6.60 22.17
N GLY A 55 -6.04 -6.20 22.09
CA GLY A 55 -4.90 -7.11 21.98
C GLY A 55 -4.11 -7.14 23.29
N GLU A 56 -4.04 -8.30 23.95
CA GLU A 56 -3.08 -8.48 25.05
C GLU A 56 -1.67 -8.13 24.55
N GLU A 57 -1.05 -7.11 25.16
CA GLU A 57 0.31 -6.63 24.87
C GLU A 57 0.62 -6.36 23.38
N ALA A 58 -0.08 -5.40 22.77
CA ALA A 58 0.32 -4.87 21.46
C ALA A 58 1.78 -4.35 21.51
N THR A 59 2.66 -4.96 20.71
CA THR A 59 4.05 -4.52 20.59
C THR A 59 4.13 -3.14 19.91
N GLY A 60 5.21 -2.39 20.13
CA GLY A 60 5.40 -1.08 19.48
C GLY A 60 5.32 -1.14 17.94
N THR A 61 5.75 -2.26 17.34
CA THR A 61 5.64 -2.50 15.89
C THR A 61 4.19 -2.58 15.42
N THR A 62 3.33 -3.28 16.18
CA THR A 62 1.89 -3.42 15.88
C THR A 62 1.16 -2.08 15.93
N ILE A 63 1.57 -1.17 16.83
CA ILE A 63 0.99 0.17 16.92
C ILE A 63 1.30 0.99 15.66
N VAL A 64 2.55 0.98 15.20
CA VAL A 64 2.98 1.70 13.99
C VAL A 64 2.26 1.18 12.73
N GLU A 65 2.02 -0.13 12.67
CA GLU A 65 1.25 -0.76 11.60
C GLU A 65 -0.21 -0.27 11.57
N TYR A 66 -0.90 -0.24 12.72
CA TYR A 66 -2.25 0.28 12.81
C TYR A 66 -2.31 1.79 12.54
N GLU A 67 -1.34 2.56 13.02
CA GLU A 67 -1.20 3.99 12.74
C GLU A 67 -1.14 4.23 11.23
N THR A 68 -0.28 3.51 10.54
CA THR A 68 -0.08 3.65 9.09
C THR A 68 -1.33 3.20 8.31
N LEU A 69 -2.02 2.16 8.78
CA LEU A 69 -3.29 1.72 8.20
C LEU A 69 -4.38 2.78 8.30
N LEU A 70 -4.59 3.34 9.50
CA LEU A 70 -5.60 4.38 9.71
C LEU A 70 -5.30 5.60 8.84
N TYR A 71 -4.03 6.00 8.74
CA TYR A 71 -3.61 7.08 7.85
C TYR A 71 -3.96 6.77 6.39
N ALA A 72 -3.54 5.61 5.87
CA ALA A 72 -3.80 5.23 4.48
C ALA A 72 -5.30 5.15 4.15
N VAL A 73 -6.10 4.57 5.04
CA VAL A 73 -7.55 4.43 4.90
C VAL A 73 -8.27 5.77 4.92
N TYR A 74 -7.87 6.67 5.83
CA TYR A 74 -8.40 8.03 5.86
C TYR A 74 -8.03 8.79 4.60
N ARG A 75 -6.77 8.74 4.16
CA ARG A 75 -6.31 9.44 2.95
C ARG A 75 -7.05 8.94 1.70
N PHE A 76 -7.26 7.63 1.59
CA PHE A 76 -8.08 7.03 0.53
C PHE A 76 -9.53 7.51 0.56
N TRP A 77 -10.16 7.53 1.75
CA TRP A 77 -11.52 8.05 1.91
C TRP A 77 -11.62 9.52 1.50
N ARG A 78 -10.69 10.35 1.99
CA ARG A 78 -10.64 11.79 1.76
C ARG A 78 -10.43 12.14 0.29
N ALA A 79 -9.68 11.31 -0.43
CA ALA A 79 -9.47 11.45 -1.87
C ALA A 79 -10.68 11.06 -2.71
N GLY A 80 -11.74 10.46 -2.14
CA GLY A 80 -12.93 10.03 -2.87
C GLY A 80 -12.99 8.53 -3.18
N ARG A 81 -12.19 7.71 -2.49
CA ARG A 81 -12.17 6.24 -2.60
C ARG A 81 -11.85 5.74 -4.01
N HIS A 82 -10.81 6.31 -4.64
CA HIS A 82 -10.39 5.95 -5.99
C HIS A 82 -9.64 4.61 -6.04
N SER A 83 -10.33 3.56 -6.48
CA SER A 83 -9.71 2.25 -6.76
C SER A 83 -9.40 2.09 -8.24
N LEU A 84 -8.14 1.80 -8.56
CA LEU A 84 -7.63 1.64 -9.91
C LEU A 84 -7.23 0.18 -10.12
N ALA A 85 -8.00 -0.54 -10.92
CA ALA A 85 -7.76 -1.95 -11.20
C ALA A 85 -6.72 -2.12 -12.30
N LEU A 86 -5.68 -2.91 -12.02
CA LEU A 86 -4.66 -3.28 -12.98
C LEU A 86 -4.96 -4.66 -13.57
N GLY A 87 -5.12 -4.69 -14.89
CA GLY A 87 -5.26 -5.95 -15.63
C GLY A 87 -3.95 -6.74 -15.65
N ARG A 88 -4.08 -8.08 -15.63
CA ARG A 88 -2.96 -9.03 -15.73
C ARG A 88 -2.01 -8.68 -16.87
N GLU A 89 -2.55 -8.46 -18.07
CA GLU A 89 -1.75 -8.17 -19.26
C GLU A 89 -0.98 -6.85 -19.17
N ALA A 90 -1.57 -5.81 -18.59
CA ALA A 90 -0.89 -4.52 -18.42
C ALA A 90 0.30 -4.67 -17.46
N LEU A 91 0.09 -5.40 -16.37
CA LEU A 91 1.14 -5.66 -15.40
C LEU A 91 2.25 -6.56 -15.95
N ASP A 92 1.90 -7.61 -16.71
CA ASP A 92 2.88 -8.46 -17.38
C ASP A 92 3.71 -7.67 -18.42
N ARG A 93 3.10 -6.74 -19.15
CA ARG A 93 3.82 -5.80 -20.04
C ARG A 93 4.76 -4.87 -19.27
N ALA A 94 4.32 -4.33 -18.14
CA ALA A 94 5.13 -3.46 -17.29
C ALA A 94 6.38 -4.19 -16.79
N LEU A 95 6.20 -5.41 -16.30
CA LEU A 95 7.28 -6.26 -15.79
C LEU A 95 8.28 -6.62 -16.89
N ALA A 96 7.80 -7.01 -18.08
CA ALA A 96 8.66 -7.32 -19.22
C ALA A 96 9.43 -6.08 -19.75
N SER A 97 8.85 -4.89 -19.58
CA SER A 97 9.49 -3.62 -19.98
C SER A 97 10.52 -3.14 -18.95
N GLY A 98 10.33 -3.44 -17.66
CA GLY A 98 11.30 -3.15 -16.59
C GLY A 98 12.58 -3.98 -16.68
N ASP A 99 12.48 -5.25 -17.12
CA ASP A 99 13.65 -6.13 -17.34
C ASP A 99 14.52 -5.67 -18.52
N ARG A 100 13.91 -5.04 -19.52
CA ARG A 100 14.63 -4.41 -20.64
C ARG A 100 14.98 -3.00 -20.21
N ALA A 101 16.15 -2.82 -19.59
CA ALA A 101 16.73 -1.52 -19.32
C ALA A 101 16.81 -0.67 -20.61
N ARG A 102 15.70 -0.04 -20.98
CA ARG A 102 15.66 1.03 -21.96
C ARG A 102 16.29 2.21 -21.22
N PRO A 103 17.33 2.85 -21.79
CA PRO A 103 17.82 4.10 -21.24
C PRO A 103 16.62 5.04 -21.20
N VAL A 104 16.14 5.36 -19.99
CA VAL A 104 15.17 6.44 -19.81
C VAL A 104 15.85 7.67 -20.41
N PRO A 105 15.26 8.30 -21.45
CA PRO A 105 15.87 9.50 -22.01
C PRO A 105 16.07 10.49 -20.86
N ALA A 106 17.23 11.16 -20.79
CA ALA A 106 17.63 12.00 -19.67
C ALA A 106 16.64 13.11 -19.26
N ARG A 107 15.56 13.30 -20.03
CA ARG A 107 14.43 14.18 -19.72
C ARG A 107 13.38 13.58 -18.76
N ASP A 108 13.31 12.25 -18.64
CA ASP A 108 12.39 11.52 -17.76
C ASP A 108 13.09 10.88 -16.55
N VAL A 109 14.42 10.99 -16.48
CA VAL A 109 15.22 10.66 -15.29
C VAL A 109 14.93 11.73 -14.23
N GLY A 110 13.96 11.47 -13.37
CA GLY A 110 13.51 12.41 -12.33
C GLY A 110 12.02 12.75 -12.38
N ALA A 111 11.21 12.10 -13.23
CA ALA A 111 9.76 12.18 -13.10
C ALA A 111 9.36 11.53 -11.76
N THR A 112 9.00 12.36 -10.78
CA THR A 112 8.53 11.88 -9.48
C THR A 112 7.26 11.04 -9.68
N PRO A 113 7.17 9.84 -9.08
CA PRO A 113 5.98 9.02 -9.18
C PRO A 113 4.76 9.81 -8.72
N ASN A 114 3.79 10.01 -9.61
CA ASN A 114 2.57 10.74 -9.30
C ASN A 114 1.51 9.76 -8.80
N VAL A 115 1.05 9.91 -7.56
CA VAL A 115 -0.08 9.14 -7.02
C VAL A 115 -1.39 9.80 -7.44
N PRO A 116 -2.24 9.12 -8.24
CA PRO A 116 -3.53 9.68 -8.66
C PRO A 116 -4.35 10.17 -7.48
N HIS A 117 -4.95 11.35 -7.62
CA HIS A 117 -5.76 12.01 -6.60
C HIS A 117 -5.05 12.22 -5.24
N ARG A 118 -3.70 12.13 -5.21
CA ARG A 118 -2.86 12.14 -4.00
C ARG A 118 -3.11 10.99 -3.02
N ALA A 119 -4.09 10.14 -3.28
CA ALA A 119 -4.30 8.85 -2.63
C ALA A 119 -5.24 7.97 -3.45
N CYS A 120 -4.91 6.69 -3.56
CA CYS A 120 -5.71 5.71 -4.31
C CYS A 120 -5.48 4.29 -3.77
N TYR A 121 -6.31 3.35 -4.20
CA TYR A 121 -6.08 1.93 -4.02
C TYR A 121 -5.75 1.29 -5.37
N LEU A 122 -4.54 0.77 -5.54
CA LEU A 122 -4.17 -0.01 -6.71
C LEU A 122 -4.57 -1.46 -6.50
N GLN A 123 -5.58 -1.91 -7.23
CA GLN A 123 -6.07 -3.28 -7.14
C GLN A 123 -5.31 -4.15 -8.14
N LEU A 124 -4.53 -5.11 -7.64
CA LEU A 124 -3.68 -5.97 -8.45
C LEU A 124 -4.42 -7.24 -8.91
N PRO A 125 -3.92 -7.93 -9.96
CA PRO A 125 -4.42 -9.24 -10.35
C PRO A 125 -4.37 -10.23 -9.19
N GLU A 126 -5.48 -10.93 -8.94
CA GLU A 126 -5.59 -11.88 -7.84
C GLU A 126 -4.52 -12.97 -7.91
N ARG A 127 -3.93 -13.28 -6.74
CA ARG A 127 -3.02 -14.43 -6.54
C ARG A 127 -1.78 -14.43 -7.46
N LEU A 128 -1.45 -13.30 -8.08
CA LEU A 128 -0.25 -13.18 -8.91
C LEU A 128 1.00 -12.97 -8.08
N PHE A 129 0.94 -12.07 -7.10
CA PHE A 129 2.04 -11.78 -6.18
C PHE A 129 1.76 -12.38 -4.81
N TRP A 130 2.80 -12.91 -4.18
CA TRP A 130 2.75 -13.51 -2.85
C TRP A 130 3.86 -12.94 -1.98
N ALA A 131 3.56 -12.62 -0.73
CA ALA A 131 4.52 -12.08 0.22
C ALA A 131 4.37 -12.75 1.60
N ARG A 132 5.38 -12.59 2.45
CA ARG A 132 5.32 -12.94 3.87
C ARG A 132 5.46 -11.65 4.69
N ILE A 133 4.68 -11.52 5.75
CA ILE A 133 4.84 -10.39 6.70
C ILE A 133 6.01 -10.61 7.67
N SER A 134 6.45 -11.85 7.83
CA SER A 134 7.64 -12.24 8.59
C SER A 134 8.11 -13.62 8.16
N ASP A 135 9.34 -14.00 8.48
CA ASP A 135 9.90 -15.31 8.12
C ASP A 135 9.08 -16.48 8.67
N ALA A 136 8.48 -16.30 9.86
CA ALA A 136 7.64 -17.29 10.52
C ALA A 136 6.21 -17.35 9.97
N ALA A 137 5.73 -16.28 9.31
CA ALA A 137 4.37 -16.21 8.80
C ALA A 137 4.23 -17.01 7.48
N PRO A 138 3.07 -17.67 7.26
CA PRO A 138 2.79 -18.29 5.97
C PRO A 138 2.70 -17.21 4.87
N PRO A 139 3.05 -17.55 3.61
CA PRO A 139 2.91 -16.63 2.50
C PRO A 139 1.44 -16.38 2.18
N GLU A 140 1.10 -15.12 1.92
CA GLU A 140 -0.25 -14.70 1.58
C GLU A 140 -0.28 -13.97 0.23
N PRO A 141 -1.39 -14.10 -0.54
CA PRO A 141 -1.53 -13.43 -1.82
C PRO A 141 -1.71 -11.92 -1.60
N LEU A 142 -1.05 -11.13 -2.43
CA LEU A 142 -1.22 -9.68 -2.48
C LEU A 142 -2.51 -9.33 -3.22
N ASP A 143 -3.38 -8.58 -2.55
CA ASP A 143 -4.62 -8.06 -3.12
C ASP A 143 -4.38 -6.76 -3.88
N GLY A 144 -3.63 -5.84 -3.26
CA GLY A 144 -3.38 -4.51 -3.81
C GLY A 144 -2.68 -3.59 -2.82
N LEU A 145 -2.61 -2.32 -3.16
CA LEU A 145 -1.80 -1.31 -2.48
C LEU A 145 -2.63 -0.06 -2.19
N PHE A 146 -2.72 0.37 -0.92
CA PHE A 146 -3.08 1.75 -0.64
C PHE A 146 -1.86 2.64 -0.87
N LEU A 147 -2.06 3.73 -1.59
CA LEU A 147 -1.07 4.77 -1.83
C LEU A 147 -1.58 6.09 -1.28
N ALA A 148 -0.72 6.85 -0.62
CA ALA A 148 -1.03 8.20 -0.16
C ALA A 148 0.21 9.10 -0.20
N THR A 149 0.10 10.24 -0.86
CA THR A 149 1.13 11.28 -0.86
C THR A 149 1.00 12.14 0.39
N GLY A 150 2.07 12.25 1.18
CA GLY A 150 2.12 13.07 2.38
C GLY A 150 2.09 14.59 2.12
N ALA A 151 2.11 15.38 3.18
CA ALA A 151 2.15 16.83 3.11
C ALA A 151 3.35 17.33 2.28
N GLY A 152 3.08 18.29 1.39
CA GLY A 152 4.10 18.89 0.52
C GLY A 152 4.75 17.95 -0.49
N ASP A 153 4.14 16.80 -0.78
CA ASP A 153 4.61 15.82 -1.78
C ASP A 153 6.01 15.25 -1.49
N ARG A 154 6.40 15.25 -0.22
CA ARG A 154 7.75 14.82 0.23
C ARG A 154 7.86 13.35 0.58
N GLU A 155 6.73 12.67 0.77
CA GLU A 155 6.70 11.25 1.10
C GLU A 155 5.51 10.58 0.42
N ILE A 156 5.67 9.29 0.13
CA ILE A 156 4.62 8.40 -0.36
C ILE A 156 4.55 7.24 0.61
N THR A 157 3.37 7.05 1.21
CA THR A 157 3.04 5.85 1.97
C THR A 157 2.49 4.79 1.01
N VAL A 158 3.10 3.62 1.04
CA VAL A 158 2.69 2.40 0.34
C VAL A 158 2.29 1.37 1.39
N LEU A 159 1.05 0.89 1.35
CA LEU A 159 0.55 -0.15 2.24
C LEU A 159 0.01 -1.30 1.41
N ALA A 160 0.73 -2.42 1.44
CA ALA A 160 0.35 -3.66 0.79
C ALA A 160 -0.68 -4.42 1.61
N VAL A 161 -1.75 -4.87 0.97
CA VAL A 161 -2.85 -5.65 1.57
C VAL A 161 -2.70 -7.12 1.17
N LEU A 162 -2.54 -8.00 2.14
CA LEU A 162 -2.25 -9.42 1.94
C LEU A 162 -3.35 -10.31 2.53
N GLY A 163 -3.71 -11.37 1.81
CA GLY A 163 -4.56 -12.45 2.33
C GLY A 163 -6.01 -12.07 2.57
N LEU A 164 -6.50 -11.02 1.90
CA LEU A 164 -7.89 -10.56 1.96
C LEU A 164 -8.84 -11.65 1.43
N ARG A 165 -9.77 -12.12 2.26
CA ARG A 165 -10.77 -13.14 1.90
C ARG A 165 -12.01 -13.06 2.81
N PRO A 166 -13.23 -13.34 2.31
CA PRO A 166 -14.46 -13.21 3.09
C PRO A 166 -14.49 -14.00 4.41
N GLU A 167 -13.83 -15.16 4.44
CA GLU A 167 -13.82 -16.05 5.61
C GLU A 167 -12.87 -15.57 6.73
N ARG A 168 -12.07 -14.53 6.47
CA ARG A 168 -11.14 -13.93 7.42
C ARG A 168 -11.63 -12.51 7.76
N GLY A 169 -11.82 -12.23 9.06
CA GLY A 169 -12.22 -10.89 9.54
C GLY A 169 -11.14 -9.80 9.44
N GLY A 170 -10.21 -9.89 8.49
CA GLY A 170 -9.08 -8.97 8.36
C GLY A 170 -8.08 -9.39 7.29
N PHE A 171 -6.97 -8.67 7.22
CA PHE A 171 -5.87 -8.92 6.30
C PHE A 171 -4.53 -8.64 6.98
N SER A 172 -3.46 -9.17 6.42
CA SER A 172 -2.09 -8.82 6.82
C SER A 172 -1.60 -7.64 5.99
N GLN A 173 -0.65 -6.87 6.50
CA GLN A 173 -0.14 -5.69 5.80
C GLN A 173 1.37 -5.55 5.88
N ILE A 174 1.95 -4.91 4.86
CA ILE A 174 3.33 -4.43 4.85
C ILE A 174 3.25 -2.95 4.47
N ALA A 175 3.80 -2.07 5.30
CA ALA A 175 3.70 -0.63 5.09
C ALA A 175 5.08 0.01 5.07
N ILE A 176 5.31 0.88 4.08
CA ILE A 176 6.56 1.61 3.90
C ILE A 176 6.19 3.05 3.54
N THR A 177 6.88 4.01 4.15
CA THR A 177 6.80 5.42 3.75
C THR A 177 8.17 5.88 3.30
N VAL A 178 8.26 6.35 2.06
CA VAL A 178 9.53 6.75 1.43
C VAL A 178 9.41 8.09 0.71
N PRO A 179 10.52 8.82 0.52
CA PRO A 179 10.57 9.90 -0.45
C PRO A 179 10.21 9.43 -1.87
N PRO A 180 9.59 10.28 -2.73
CA PRO A 180 9.26 9.91 -4.11
C PRO A 180 10.45 9.42 -4.95
N GLU A 181 11.65 9.94 -4.70
CA GLU A 181 12.88 9.54 -5.36
C GLU A 181 13.28 8.08 -5.07
N ASP A 182 13.05 7.59 -3.85
CA ASP A 182 13.36 6.23 -3.46
C ASP A 182 12.41 5.24 -4.15
N LEU A 183 11.13 5.62 -4.29
CA LEU A 183 10.16 4.87 -5.06
C LEU A 183 10.56 4.78 -6.55
N ALA A 184 11.02 5.89 -7.14
CA ALA A 184 11.49 5.91 -8.54
C ALA A 184 12.75 5.07 -8.76
N ARG A 185 13.60 4.94 -7.74
CA ARG A 185 14.89 4.22 -7.79
C ARG A 185 14.82 2.80 -7.25
N ALA A 186 13.65 2.32 -6.83
CA ALA A 186 13.49 1.00 -6.24
C ALA A 186 14.04 -0.14 -7.11
N GLN A 187 13.99 -0.01 -8.43
CA GLN A 187 14.57 -0.96 -9.40
C GLN A 187 16.08 -1.18 -9.24
N ASP A 188 16.82 -0.22 -8.67
CA ASP A 188 18.26 -0.33 -8.48
C ASP A 188 18.60 -1.36 -7.37
N PHE A 189 17.63 -1.67 -6.49
CA PHE A 189 17.80 -2.49 -5.30
C PHE A 189 17.01 -3.80 -5.33
N VAL A 190 16.25 -4.07 -6.41
CA VAL A 190 15.57 -5.36 -6.55
C VAL A 190 16.55 -6.47 -6.92
N ARG A 191 16.25 -7.68 -6.44
CA ARG A 191 16.96 -8.90 -6.85
C ARG A 191 16.78 -9.16 -8.35
N ARG A 192 17.69 -9.94 -8.93
CA ARG A 192 17.67 -10.29 -10.36
C ARG A 192 17.53 -11.81 -10.54
N PRO A 193 16.52 -12.30 -11.29
CA PRO A 193 15.43 -11.52 -11.88
C PRO A 193 14.44 -11.00 -10.82
N PRO A 194 13.78 -9.86 -11.05
CA PRO A 194 12.84 -9.28 -10.10
C PRO A 194 11.63 -10.21 -9.92
N PHE A 195 11.14 -10.31 -8.68
CA PHE A 195 9.97 -11.09 -8.30
C PHE A 195 10.04 -12.60 -8.56
N ALA A 196 11.25 -13.16 -8.71
CA ALA A 196 11.46 -14.59 -8.90
C ALA A 196 10.70 -15.42 -7.85
N PRO A 197 9.92 -16.45 -8.24
CA PRO A 197 9.16 -17.24 -7.28
C PRO A 197 10.08 -17.93 -6.28
N VAL A 198 9.79 -17.78 -4.99
CA VAL A 198 10.48 -18.50 -3.90
C VAL A 198 9.60 -19.56 -3.25
N LEU A 199 8.31 -19.58 -3.58
CA LEU A 199 7.37 -20.56 -3.07
C LEU A 199 7.53 -21.88 -3.83
N GLU A 200 7.41 -22.99 -3.10
CA GLU A 200 7.42 -24.32 -3.71
C GLU A 200 6.31 -24.43 -4.76
N GLY A 201 6.68 -24.88 -5.97
CA GLY A 201 5.77 -24.96 -7.11
C GLY A 201 5.38 -23.60 -7.72
N GLY A 202 5.90 -22.48 -7.21
CA GLY A 202 5.53 -21.13 -7.65
C GLY A 202 5.86 -20.85 -9.12
N GLU A 203 7.00 -21.35 -9.60
CA GLU A 203 7.39 -21.25 -11.00
C GLU A 203 6.38 -21.95 -11.93
N ARG A 204 5.98 -23.18 -11.60
CA ARG A 204 4.96 -23.93 -12.36
C ARG A 204 3.59 -23.27 -12.34
N ALA A 205 3.27 -22.60 -11.22
CA ALA A 205 2.01 -21.87 -11.06
C ALA A 205 2.04 -20.48 -11.73
N GLY A 206 3.19 -20.02 -12.23
CA GLY A 206 3.35 -18.70 -12.83
C GLY A 206 3.14 -17.55 -11.83
N VAL A 207 3.35 -17.79 -10.54
CA VAL A 207 3.24 -16.77 -9.50
C VAL A 207 4.58 -16.07 -9.25
N LYS A 208 4.50 -14.88 -8.66
CA LYS A 208 5.62 -14.00 -8.35
C LYS A 208 5.74 -13.84 -6.84
N SER A 209 6.96 -13.64 -6.37
CA SER A 209 7.22 -13.44 -4.93
C SER A 209 7.73 -12.04 -4.67
N LEU A 210 7.17 -11.40 -3.64
CA LEU A 210 7.64 -10.14 -3.08
C LEU A 210 8.31 -10.48 -1.75
N VAL A 211 9.63 -10.34 -1.71
CA VAL A 211 10.49 -10.75 -0.59
C VAL A 211 11.25 -9.59 0.04
N SER A 212 11.11 -8.37 -0.49
CA SER A 212 11.75 -7.17 0.06
C SER A 212 10.94 -5.90 -0.16
N ASP A 213 11.27 -4.90 0.64
CA ASP A 213 10.76 -3.53 0.51
C ASP A 213 11.05 -2.93 -0.87
N ALA A 214 12.25 -3.16 -1.41
CA ALA A 214 12.62 -2.71 -2.74
C ALA A 214 11.71 -3.31 -3.83
N GLU A 215 11.31 -4.58 -3.70
CA GLU A 215 10.36 -5.20 -4.62
C GLU A 215 8.95 -4.61 -4.48
N LEU A 216 8.49 -4.32 -3.26
CA LEU A 216 7.21 -3.64 -3.05
C LEU A 216 7.18 -2.26 -3.71
N LEU A 217 8.23 -1.46 -3.50
CA LEU A 217 8.36 -0.14 -4.11
C LEU A 217 8.48 -0.25 -5.63
N HIS A 218 9.27 -1.19 -6.16
CA HIS A 218 9.41 -1.38 -7.60
C HIS A 218 8.08 -1.79 -8.25
N LEU A 219 7.33 -2.71 -7.64
CA LEU A 219 5.99 -3.08 -8.10
C LEU A 219 5.06 -1.87 -8.10
N THR A 220 5.10 -1.06 -7.04
CA THR A 220 4.32 0.16 -6.92
C THR A 220 4.64 1.15 -8.03
N HIS A 221 5.92 1.36 -8.33
CA HIS A 221 6.38 2.23 -9.41
C HIS A 221 5.86 1.76 -10.77
N LEU A 222 5.99 0.47 -11.08
CA LEU A 222 5.46 -0.12 -12.32
C LEU A 222 3.94 0.03 -12.41
N ALA A 223 3.23 -0.24 -11.31
CA ALA A 223 1.78 -0.14 -11.24
C ALA A 223 1.29 1.31 -11.47
N LEU A 224 1.95 2.29 -10.86
CA LEU A 224 1.67 3.72 -11.07
C LEU A 224 1.92 4.15 -12.52
N ALA A 225 2.99 3.66 -13.13
CA ALA A 225 3.32 3.96 -14.52
C ALA A 225 2.28 3.40 -15.51
N GLU A 226 1.63 2.29 -15.19
CA GLU A 226 0.55 1.73 -16.03
C GLU A 226 -0.79 2.44 -15.86
N VAL A 227 -1.18 2.82 -14.64
CA VAL A 227 -2.45 3.55 -14.43
C VAL A 227 -2.41 5.01 -14.89
N GLY A 228 -1.22 5.57 -15.06
CA GLY A 228 -1.03 6.93 -15.58
C GLY A 228 -0.98 7.05 -17.11
N ARG A 229 -1.08 5.94 -17.85
CA ARG A 229 -1.14 5.91 -19.33
C ARG A 229 -2.57 6.01 -19.83
#